data_AF-R7BWA8-F1
#
_entry.id   AF-R7BWA8-F1
#
_cell.length_a   1.000
_cell.length_b   1.000
_cell.length_c   1.000
_cell.angle_alpha   90.00
_cell.angle_beta   90.00
_cell.angle_gamma   90.00
#
_symmetry.space_group_name_H-M   'P 1'
#
loop_
_entity.id
_entity.type
_entity.pdbx_description
1 polymer ?
#
loop_
_entity_poly.entity_id
_entity_poly.type
_entity_poly.pdbx_seq_one_letter_code
_entity_poly.pdbx_strand_id
1 'polypeptide(L)'
;MPQKIAAGQTESIPAYVYPLWDLYQTGRYVSPYTPKGAEHNLRKMIEKKGEIGMMSLPIWYVALEAPNYPKAAFPEGIPVWFHIDGFSGDIHEMNTINHYVGMYPLEAGARYERAAGPFIMLGIALLIVLFIACRTRWSVWLMMPSALFPLGFFAFYAGWMYWFGHNMQDWGAFKIKAFTPTALGVGHVAHFTTKSFPSIGFWVLLVIAVLSILAILARHKELSEPQA
;
A
#
# COMPACT_ATOMS: atom_id res chain seq x y z
N MET A 1 -12.74 -2.82 -5.33
CA MET A 1 -13.46 -4.10 -5.18
C MET A 1 -13.89 -4.33 -3.72
N PRO A 2 -13.00 -4.29 -2.70
CA PRO A 2 -13.40 -4.57 -1.31
C PRO A 2 -14.52 -3.67 -0.78
N GLN A 3 -14.51 -2.37 -1.14
CA GLN A 3 -15.58 -1.44 -0.80
C GLN A 3 -16.95 -1.84 -1.38
N LYS A 4 -17.00 -2.40 -2.59
CA LYS A 4 -18.26 -2.87 -3.20
C LYS A 4 -18.80 -4.10 -2.47
N ILE A 5 -17.91 -4.98 -2.00
CA ILE A 5 -18.29 -6.14 -1.19
C ILE A 5 -18.83 -5.69 0.17
N ALA A 6 -18.13 -4.76 0.83
CA ALA A 6 -18.59 -4.18 2.10
C ALA A 6 -19.96 -3.48 1.96
N ALA A 7 -20.25 -2.89 0.80
CA ALA A 7 -21.54 -2.28 0.47
C ALA A 7 -22.62 -3.28 0.01
N GLY A 8 -22.34 -4.59 0.02
CA GLY A 8 -23.29 -5.64 -0.41
C GLY A 8 -23.51 -5.72 -1.93
N GLN A 9 -22.72 -5.02 -2.74
CA GLN A 9 -22.85 -4.97 -4.20
C GLN A 9 -22.08 -6.11 -4.90
N THR A 10 -22.25 -7.34 -4.42
CA THR A 10 -21.51 -8.51 -4.90
C THR A 10 -21.87 -8.91 -6.33
N GLU A 11 -23.10 -8.65 -6.77
CA GLU A 11 -23.57 -8.90 -8.15
C GLU A 11 -22.86 -8.02 -9.20
N SER A 12 -22.32 -6.87 -8.76
CA SER A 12 -21.59 -5.94 -9.64
C SER A 12 -20.13 -6.37 -9.92
N ILE A 13 -19.69 -7.48 -9.34
CA ILE A 13 -18.30 -7.96 -9.43
C ILE A 13 -18.17 -8.88 -10.65
N PRO A 14 -17.35 -8.53 -11.66
CA PRO A 14 -17.16 -9.36 -12.83
C PRO A 14 -16.64 -10.76 -12.49
N ALA A 15 -17.10 -11.78 -13.23
CA ALA A 15 -16.75 -13.18 -12.96
C ALA A 15 -15.23 -13.47 -13.00
N TYR A 16 -14.46 -12.72 -13.80
CA TYR A 16 -13.00 -12.87 -13.90
C TYR A 16 -12.26 -12.43 -12.62
N VAL A 17 -12.87 -11.60 -11.76
CA VAL A 17 -12.24 -11.09 -10.55
C VAL A 17 -12.01 -12.20 -9.52
N TYR A 18 -12.88 -13.19 -9.48
CA TYR A 18 -12.79 -14.30 -8.52
C TYR A 18 -11.50 -15.11 -8.68
N PRO A 19 -11.22 -15.76 -9.84
CA PRO A 19 -9.99 -16.51 -10.01
C PRO A 19 -8.74 -15.61 -9.98
N LEU A 20 -8.87 -14.35 -10.40
CA LEU A 20 -7.77 -13.38 -10.34
C LEU A 20 -7.41 -13.06 -8.89
N TRP A 21 -8.39 -12.84 -8.03
CA TRP A 21 -8.14 -12.60 -6.60
C TRP A 21 -7.48 -13.81 -5.96
N ASP A 22 -8.00 -15.02 -6.22
CA ASP A 22 -7.44 -16.28 -5.67
C ASP A 22 -5.95 -16.44 -6.06
N LEU A 23 -5.61 -16.14 -7.32
CA LEU A 23 -4.22 -16.11 -7.78
C LEU A 23 -3.38 -15.08 -7.02
N TYR A 24 -3.88 -13.86 -6.86
CA TYR A 24 -3.15 -12.79 -6.17
C TYR A 24 -2.92 -13.08 -4.68
N GLN A 25 -3.83 -13.83 -4.04
CA GLN A 25 -3.66 -14.22 -2.64
C GLN A 25 -2.73 -15.41 -2.45
N THR A 26 -2.40 -16.15 -3.50
CA THR A 26 -1.51 -17.31 -3.39
C THR A 26 -0.16 -16.89 -2.82
N GLY A 27 0.23 -17.48 -1.69
CA GLY A 27 1.49 -17.17 -1.01
C GLY A 27 1.48 -15.88 -0.18
N ARG A 28 0.32 -15.23 -0.01
CA ARG A 28 0.15 -14.09 0.90
C ARG A 28 -0.21 -14.55 2.30
N TYR A 29 -0.09 -13.61 3.23
CA TYR A 29 -0.53 -13.79 4.61
C TYR A 29 -2.03 -14.11 4.69
N VAL A 30 -2.35 -15.06 5.56
CA VAL A 30 -3.72 -15.42 5.93
C VAL A 30 -3.89 -15.13 7.40
N SER A 31 -4.87 -14.28 7.72
CA SER A 31 -5.19 -13.94 9.11
C SER A 31 -5.62 -15.20 9.89
N PRO A 32 -5.22 -15.33 11.18
CA PRO A 32 -5.78 -16.32 12.10
C PRO A 32 -7.31 -16.24 12.23
N TYR A 33 -7.90 -15.07 11.95
CA TYR A 33 -9.34 -14.83 11.99
C TYR A 33 -10.05 -15.14 10.66
N THR A 34 -9.30 -15.56 9.63
CA THR A 34 -9.88 -15.98 8.35
C THR A 34 -10.79 -17.19 8.56
N PRO A 35 -12.04 -17.18 8.05
CA PRO A 35 -12.94 -18.31 8.18
C PRO A 35 -12.34 -19.59 7.57
N LYS A 36 -12.26 -20.66 8.36
CA LYS A 36 -11.65 -21.93 7.91
C LYS A 36 -12.27 -22.46 6.61
N GLY A 37 -11.43 -22.87 5.68
CA GLY A 37 -11.80 -23.37 4.36
C GLY A 37 -12.19 -22.30 3.34
N ALA A 38 -12.10 -21.01 3.70
CA ALA A 38 -12.26 -19.87 2.80
C ALA A 38 -10.92 -19.23 2.42
N GLU A 39 -9.80 -19.74 2.96
CA GLU A 39 -8.46 -19.23 2.66
C GLU A 39 -8.24 -19.28 1.15
N HIS A 40 -7.80 -18.16 0.56
CA HIS A 40 -7.52 -18.04 -0.88
C HIS A 40 -8.71 -18.32 -1.81
N ASN A 41 -9.96 -18.20 -1.33
CA ASN A 41 -11.14 -18.34 -2.15
C ASN A 41 -12.10 -17.16 -1.98
N LEU A 42 -12.15 -16.25 -2.95
CA LEU A 42 -12.94 -15.03 -2.86
C LEU A 42 -14.43 -15.31 -2.63
N ARG A 43 -15.00 -16.34 -3.26
CA ARG A 43 -16.43 -16.67 -3.11
C ARG A 43 -16.76 -17.02 -1.68
N LYS A 44 -15.95 -17.90 -1.08
CA LYS A 44 -16.12 -18.32 0.31
C LYS A 44 -15.81 -17.20 1.30
N MET A 45 -14.85 -16.33 0.97
CA MET A 45 -14.55 -15.14 1.77
C MET A 45 -15.73 -14.17 1.82
N ILE A 46 -16.41 -13.96 0.68
CA ILE A 46 -17.64 -13.16 0.63
C ILE A 46 -18.76 -13.82 1.44
N GLU A 47 -18.99 -15.12 1.23
CA GLU A 47 -20.04 -15.88 1.92
C GLU A 47 -19.87 -15.87 3.44
N LYS A 48 -18.63 -16.10 3.91
CA LYS A 48 -18.30 -16.16 5.34
C LYS A 48 -17.90 -14.82 5.93
N LYS A 49 -18.04 -13.71 5.18
CA LYS A 49 -17.69 -12.35 5.61
C LYS A 49 -16.24 -12.23 6.13
N GLY A 50 -15.30 -12.91 5.49
CA GLY A 50 -13.88 -12.79 5.78
C GLY A 50 -13.30 -11.46 5.27
N GLU A 51 -12.13 -11.07 5.77
CA GLU A 51 -11.44 -9.87 5.34
C GLU A 51 -10.85 -10.01 3.93
N ILE A 52 -11.10 -9.03 3.06
CA ILE A 52 -10.72 -9.10 1.65
C ILE A 52 -9.70 -8.00 1.33
N GLY A 53 -8.46 -8.42 1.10
CA GLY A 53 -7.37 -7.53 0.69
C GLY A 53 -7.40 -7.13 -0.80
N MET A 54 -6.58 -6.14 -1.13
CA MET A 54 -6.40 -5.65 -2.51
C MET A 54 -5.61 -6.61 -3.42
N MET A 55 -5.97 -6.62 -4.71
CA MET A 55 -5.33 -7.40 -5.79
C MET A 55 -4.19 -6.63 -6.47
N SER A 56 -3.40 -5.89 -5.70
CA SER A 56 -2.25 -5.13 -6.18
C SER A 56 -1.01 -5.55 -5.40
N LEU A 57 0.18 -5.17 -5.87
CA LEU A 57 1.40 -5.47 -5.13
C LEU A 57 1.48 -4.56 -3.89
N PRO A 58 1.76 -5.14 -2.70
CA PRO A 58 1.94 -4.34 -1.50
C PRO A 58 3.26 -3.58 -1.57
N ILE A 59 3.20 -2.28 -1.32
CA ILE A 59 4.32 -1.34 -1.43
C ILE A 59 5.01 -1.18 -0.10
N TRP A 60 4.24 -1.13 0.98
CA TRP A 60 4.77 -0.99 2.34
C TRP A 60 4.17 -2.04 3.25
N TYR A 61 4.95 -2.53 4.19
CA TYR A 61 4.55 -3.46 5.22
C TYR A 61 4.62 -2.76 6.57
N VAL A 62 3.55 -2.86 7.35
CA VAL A 62 3.49 -2.38 8.74
C VAL A 62 2.95 -3.49 9.62
N ALA A 63 3.63 -3.76 10.72
CA ALA A 63 3.16 -4.69 11.74
C ALA A 63 3.13 -4.01 13.09
N LEU A 64 2.09 -4.27 13.88
CA LEU A 64 1.98 -3.76 15.24
C LEU A 64 1.89 -4.93 16.22
N GLU A 65 2.91 -5.04 17.06
CA GLU A 65 2.93 -5.96 18.19
C GLU A 65 2.29 -5.27 19.39
N ALA A 66 1.30 -5.94 19.96
CA ALA A 66 0.56 -5.49 21.15
C ALA A 66 0.62 -6.57 22.23
N PRO A 67 0.69 -6.20 23.53
CA PRO A 67 0.78 -7.18 24.63
C PRO A 67 -0.38 -8.18 24.67
N ASN A 68 -1.56 -7.75 24.21
CA ASN A 68 -2.78 -8.54 24.24
C ASN A 68 -2.90 -9.54 23.07
N TYR A 69 -1.97 -9.52 22.11
CA TYR A 69 -2.00 -10.40 20.94
C TYR A 69 -0.91 -11.47 21.07
N PRO A 70 -1.27 -12.76 21.14
CA PRO A 70 -0.30 -13.82 21.39
C PRO A 70 0.58 -14.05 20.17
N LYS A 71 1.91 -14.17 20.39
CA LYS A 71 2.89 -14.46 19.33
C LYS A 71 2.65 -15.78 18.59
N ALA A 72 1.91 -16.71 19.21
CA ALA A 72 1.52 -17.96 18.55
C ALA A 72 0.54 -17.73 17.38
N ALA A 73 -0.33 -16.72 17.47
CA ALA A 73 -1.25 -16.33 16.40
C ALA A 73 -0.66 -15.22 15.51
N PHE A 74 0.09 -14.29 16.11
CA PHE A 74 0.69 -13.14 15.43
C PHE A 74 2.21 -13.08 15.68
N PRO A 75 3.02 -13.91 15.00
CA PRO A 75 4.46 -13.98 15.26
C PRO A 75 5.19 -12.66 15.07
N GLU A 76 4.77 -11.89 14.06
CA GLU A 76 5.34 -10.59 13.67
C GLU A 76 4.48 -9.40 14.11
N GLY A 77 3.46 -9.64 14.95
CA GLY A 77 2.40 -8.68 15.25
C GLY A 77 1.27 -8.71 14.22
N ILE A 78 0.35 -7.75 14.33
CA ILE A 78 -0.81 -7.59 13.45
C ILE A 78 -0.35 -6.92 12.16
N PRO A 79 -0.33 -7.63 11.03
CA PRO A 79 0.28 -7.13 9.82
C PRO A 79 -0.75 -6.43 8.92
N VAL A 80 -0.34 -5.30 8.36
CA VAL A 80 -1.07 -4.53 7.36
C VAL A 80 -0.12 -4.20 6.21
N TRP A 81 -0.56 -4.53 5.01
CA TRP A 81 0.13 -4.15 3.79
C TRP A 81 -0.56 -2.96 3.14
N PHE A 82 0.25 -1.97 2.78
CA PHE A 82 -0.17 -0.75 2.11
C PHE A 82 0.00 -0.94 0.61
N HIS A 83 -1.07 -0.67 -0.13
CA HIS A 83 -1.12 -0.70 -1.58
C HIS A 83 -1.35 0.71 -2.11
N ILE A 84 -1.02 0.97 -3.39
CA ILE A 84 -1.34 2.25 -4.05
C ILE A 84 -2.84 2.57 -3.97
N ASP A 85 -3.68 1.53 -4.00
CA ASP A 85 -5.13 1.63 -4.11
C ASP A 85 -5.88 1.21 -2.82
N GLY A 86 -5.17 0.86 -1.75
CA GLY A 86 -5.82 0.37 -0.53
C GLY A 86 -4.91 -0.37 0.44
N PHE A 87 -5.50 -1.33 1.15
CA PHE A 87 -4.85 -2.09 2.22
C PHE A 87 -5.17 -3.59 2.10
N SER A 88 -4.33 -4.42 2.68
CA SER A 88 -4.61 -5.85 2.94
C SER A 88 -3.96 -6.29 4.26
N GLY A 89 -4.26 -7.50 4.73
CA GLY A 89 -3.87 -7.98 6.06
C GLY A 89 -5.00 -7.82 7.07
N ASP A 90 -4.66 -7.75 8.35
CA ASP A 90 -5.60 -7.64 9.47
C ASP A 90 -6.05 -6.19 9.72
N ILE A 91 -6.83 -5.66 8.78
CA ILE A 91 -7.25 -4.25 8.80
C ILE A 91 -8.20 -4.00 9.98
N HIS A 92 -9.12 -4.92 10.27
CA HIS A 92 -10.07 -4.80 11.36
C HIS A 92 -9.38 -4.75 12.73
N GLU A 93 -8.40 -5.63 12.95
CA GLU A 93 -7.65 -5.68 14.21
C GLU A 93 -6.78 -4.42 14.37
N MET A 94 -6.12 -3.97 13.30
CA MET A 94 -5.37 -2.73 13.31
C MET A 94 -6.26 -1.52 13.62
N ASN A 95 -7.44 -1.45 12.99
CA ASN A 95 -8.41 -0.38 13.24
C ASN A 95 -8.99 -0.42 14.66
N THR A 96 -9.13 -1.61 15.23
CA THR A 96 -9.56 -1.79 16.62
C THR A 96 -8.53 -1.17 17.56
N ILE A 97 -7.23 -1.43 17.35
CA ILE A 97 -6.17 -0.80 18.13
C ILE A 97 -6.12 0.71 17.90
N ASN A 98 -6.22 1.17 16.65
CA ASN A 98 -6.27 2.59 16.33
C ASN A 98 -7.40 3.30 17.09
N HIS A 99 -8.60 2.71 17.11
CA HIS A 99 -9.73 3.25 17.85
C HIS A 99 -9.43 3.37 19.36
N TYR A 100 -8.82 2.36 19.97
CA TYR A 100 -8.47 2.40 21.39
C TYR A 100 -7.40 3.44 21.74
N VAL A 101 -6.48 3.74 20.82
CA VAL A 101 -5.44 4.78 20.98
C VAL A 101 -5.96 6.17 20.55
N GLY A 102 -7.16 6.25 19.99
CA GLY A 102 -7.75 7.49 19.47
C GLY A 102 -7.22 7.90 18.09
N MET A 103 -6.54 7.01 17.38
CA MET A 103 -6.16 7.22 15.98
C MET A 103 -7.35 6.99 15.05
N TYR A 104 -7.32 7.66 13.90
CA TYR A 104 -8.29 7.43 12.83
C TYR A 104 -8.15 6.00 12.25
N PRO A 105 -9.25 5.42 11.72
CA PRO A 105 -9.14 4.18 10.96
C PRO A 105 -8.28 4.39 9.70
N LEU A 106 -7.60 3.34 9.26
CA LEU A 106 -6.69 3.36 8.11
C LEU A 106 -7.36 3.92 6.85
N GLU A 107 -8.64 3.62 6.65
CA GLU A 107 -9.43 4.04 5.50
C GLU A 107 -9.74 5.53 5.47
N ALA A 108 -9.60 6.24 6.60
CA ALA A 108 -9.71 7.70 6.64
C ALA A 108 -8.48 8.37 6.00
N GLY A 109 -7.32 7.70 6.04
CA GLY A 109 -6.08 8.22 5.47
C GLY A 109 -6.05 8.11 3.95
N ALA A 110 -5.46 9.12 3.30
CA ALA A 110 -5.16 9.14 1.87
C ALA A 110 -6.37 8.75 0.99
N ARG A 111 -7.60 9.13 1.35
CA ARG A 111 -8.83 8.66 0.68
C ARG A 111 -8.83 9.04 -0.80
N TYR A 112 -8.54 10.29 -1.11
CA TYR A 112 -8.55 10.80 -2.48
C TYR A 112 -7.34 10.29 -3.26
N GLU A 113 -6.21 10.16 -2.59
CA GLU A 113 -4.94 9.76 -3.17
C GLU A 113 -4.92 8.27 -3.51
N ARG A 114 -5.49 7.42 -2.65
CA ARG A 114 -5.72 5.99 -2.97
C ARG A 114 -6.71 5.80 -4.11
N ALA A 115 -7.75 6.64 -4.18
CA ALA A 115 -8.69 6.62 -5.30
C ALA A 115 -8.01 7.08 -6.61
N ALA A 116 -7.11 8.05 -6.54
CA ALA A 116 -6.31 8.51 -7.67
C ALA A 116 -5.19 7.53 -8.06
N GLY A 117 -4.74 6.68 -7.14
CA GLY A 117 -3.60 5.77 -7.28
C GLY A 117 -3.53 5.01 -8.61
N PRO A 118 -4.57 4.24 -8.99
CA PRO A 118 -4.59 3.54 -10.28
C PRO A 118 -4.46 4.47 -11.49
N PHE A 119 -5.06 5.66 -11.43
CA PHE A 119 -4.98 6.65 -12.52
C PHE A 119 -3.60 7.30 -12.60
N ILE A 120 -2.94 7.55 -11.46
CA ILE A 120 -1.55 8.02 -11.41
C ILE A 120 -0.61 6.96 -12.02
N MET A 121 -0.81 5.68 -11.69
CA MET A 121 -0.04 4.59 -12.29
C MET A 121 -0.24 4.48 -13.80
N LEU A 122 -1.49 4.58 -14.26
CA LEU A 122 -1.80 4.61 -15.68
C LEU A 122 -1.15 5.82 -16.37
N GLY A 123 -1.23 7.00 -15.75
CA GLY A 123 -0.60 8.21 -16.24
C GLY A 123 0.92 8.07 -16.38
N ILE A 124 1.60 7.52 -15.36
CA ILE A 124 3.04 7.25 -15.41
C ILE A 124 3.38 6.25 -16.53
N ALA A 125 2.60 5.18 -16.68
CA ALA A 125 2.80 4.22 -17.77
C ALA A 125 2.66 4.90 -19.15
N LEU A 126 1.65 5.76 -19.33
CA LEU A 126 1.47 6.54 -20.56
C LEU A 126 2.65 7.48 -20.82
N LEU A 127 3.17 8.15 -19.78
CA LEU A 127 4.34 9.01 -19.92
C LEU A 127 5.59 8.23 -20.34
N ILE A 128 5.78 7.01 -19.84
CA ILE A 128 6.86 6.11 -20.28
C ILE A 128 6.69 5.75 -21.75
N VAL A 129 5.47 5.41 -22.20
CA VAL A 129 5.19 5.14 -23.62
C VAL A 129 5.45 6.36 -24.48
N LEU A 130 5.04 7.55 -24.05
CA LEU A 130 5.28 8.81 -24.76
C LEU A 130 6.78 9.15 -24.83
N PHE A 131 7.56 8.85 -23.80
CA PHE A 131 9.01 8.99 -23.84
C PHE A 131 9.67 8.11 -24.91
N ILE A 132 9.14 6.90 -25.12
CA ILE A 132 9.62 5.98 -26.16
C ILE A 132 9.23 6.51 -27.54
N ALA A 133 7.98 6.97 -27.71
CA ALA A 133 7.47 7.46 -28.98
C ALA A 133 8.10 8.80 -29.42
N CYS A 134 8.31 9.73 -28.49
CA CYS A 134 8.86 11.06 -28.78
C CYS A 134 10.37 11.11 -28.54
N ARG A 135 11.19 11.14 -29.60
CA ARG A 135 12.67 11.28 -29.51
C ARG A 135 13.12 12.74 -29.53
N THR A 136 12.62 13.56 -28.60
CA THR A 136 13.02 14.98 -28.50
C THR A 136 13.73 15.26 -27.17
N ARG A 137 14.45 16.38 -27.08
CA ARG A 137 15.06 16.87 -25.82
C ARG A 137 14.07 17.06 -24.67
N TRP A 138 12.79 17.27 -24.99
CA TRP A 138 11.73 17.43 -23.99
C TRP A 138 11.23 16.11 -23.42
N SER A 139 11.47 14.99 -24.12
CA SER A 139 11.01 13.66 -23.67
C SER A 139 11.52 13.30 -22.27
N VAL A 140 12.71 13.78 -21.90
CA VAL A 140 13.33 13.59 -20.58
C VAL A 140 12.39 13.97 -19.43
N TRP A 141 11.64 15.07 -19.59
CA TRP A 141 10.68 15.53 -18.59
C TRP A 141 9.51 14.56 -18.39
N LEU A 142 9.17 13.76 -19.40
CA LEU A 142 8.13 12.74 -19.32
C LEU A 142 8.56 11.56 -18.43
N MET A 143 9.86 11.29 -18.36
CA MET A 143 10.41 10.19 -17.58
C MET A 143 10.63 10.57 -16.10
N MET A 144 10.79 11.86 -15.80
CA MET A 144 11.01 12.38 -14.44
C MET A 144 9.97 11.94 -13.40
N PRO A 145 8.65 11.96 -13.67
CA PRO A 145 7.65 11.48 -12.71
C PRO A 145 7.87 10.03 -12.29
N SER A 146 8.27 9.15 -13.20
CA SER A 146 8.54 7.74 -12.88
C SER A 146 9.82 7.57 -12.04
N ALA A 147 10.86 8.36 -12.32
CA ALA A 147 12.12 8.35 -11.58
C ALA A 147 11.94 8.86 -10.14
N LEU A 148 11.12 9.90 -9.94
CA LEU A 148 10.87 10.50 -8.63
C LEU A 148 9.78 9.80 -7.82
N PHE A 149 9.02 8.88 -8.43
CA PHE A 149 7.85 8.26 -7.80
C PHE A 149 8.16 7.58 -6.45
N PRO A 150 9.22 6.76 -6.29
CA PRO A 150 9.49 6.10 -5.00
C PRO A 150 9.80 7.10 -3.88
N LEU A 151 10.55 8.17 -4.20
CA LEU A 151 10.87 9.23 -3.23
C LEU A 151 9.62 10.02 -2.86
N GLY A 152 8.80 10.38 -3.84
CA GLY A 152 7.52 11.05 -3.63
C GLY A 152 6.57 10.21 -2.78
N PHE A 153 6.47 8.90 -3.06
CA PHE A 153 5.69 7.97 -2.27
C PHE A 153 6.16 7.92 -0.81
N PHE A 154 7.46 7.78 -0.56
CA PHE A 154 8.00 7.70 0.79
C PHE A 154 7.76 8.99 1.58
N ALA A 155 8.00 10.16 0.96
CA ALA A 155 7.71 11.45 1.58
C ALA A 155 6.22 11.61 1.92
N PHE A 156 5.35 11.22 1.01
CA PHE A 156 3.91 11.28 1.20
C PHE A 156 3.42 10.33 2.29
N TYR A 157 3.91 9.09 2.29
CA TYR A 157 3.64 8.08 3.32
C TYR A 157 4.10 8.56 4.71
N ALA A 158 5.32 9.10 4.82
CA ALA A 158 5.83 9.65 6.07
C ALA A 158 4.98 10.85 6.56
N GLY A 159 4.50 11.69 5.64
CA GLY A 159 3.57 12.76 5.94
C GLY A 159 2.24 12.26 6.52
N TRP A 160 1.68 11.17 5.96
CA TRP A 160 0.49 10.54 6.52
C TRP A 160 0.73 9.93 7.90
N MET A 161 1.86 9.25 8.10
CA MET A 161 2.22 8.76 9.44
C MET A 161 2.27 9.91 10.45
N TYR A 162 2.93 11.02 10.11
CA TYR A 162 2.94 12.21 10.95
C TYR A 162 1.52 12.72 11.27
N TRP A 163 0.67 12.84 10.24
CA TRP A 163 -0.71 13.30 10.41
C TRP A 163 -1.52 12.40 11.34
N PHE A 164 -1.48 11.08 11.14
CA PHE A 164 -2.17 10.11 12.00
C PHE A 164 -1.73 10.20 13.47
N GLY A 165 -0.44 10.44 13.68
CA GLY A 165 0.16 10.58 14.99
C GLY A 165 -0.14 11.88 15.74
N HIS A 166 -0.46 12.95 15.02
CA HIS A 166 -0.70 14.28 15.57
C HIS A 166 -2.18 14.71 15.56
N ASN A 167 -3.04 13.96 14.86
CA ASN A 167 -4.48 14.19 14.78
C ASN A 167 -5.26 13.15 15.60
N MET A 168 -4.72 12.76 16.76
CA MET A 168 -5.39 11.85 17.68
C MET A 168 -6.62 12.51 18.30
N GLN A 169 -7.63 11.70 18.53
CA GLN A 169 -8.97 12.12 18.91
C GLN A 169 -9.26 11.80 20.38
N ASP A 170 -10.22 12.52 20.96
CA ASP A 170 -10.46 12.44 22.39
C ASP A 170 -11.22 11.19 22.86
N TRP A 171 -11.83 10.45 21.95
CA TRP A 171 -12.53 9.19 22.20
C TRP A 171 -11.64 7.99 22.54
N GLY A 172 -10.32 8.08 22.38
CA GLY A 172 -9.40 6.97 22.63
C GLY A 172 -9.35 6.60 24.11
N ALA A 173 -9.49 5.31 24.42
CA ALA A 173 -9.39 4.79 25.78
C ALA A 173 -7.98 5.00 26.38
N PHE A 174 -6.94 4.94 25.55
CA PHE A 174 -5.55 5.18 25.94
C PHE A 174 -5.06 6.53 25.40
N LYS A 175 -4.81 7.47 26.30
CA LYS A 175 -4.27 8.79 25.97
C LYS A 175 -2.75 8.72 25.81
N ILE A 176 -2.29 8.56 24.57
CA ILE A 176 -0.87 8.61 24.22
C ILE A 176 -0.53 10.05 23.80
N LYS A 177 0.65 10.56 24.19
CA LYS A 177 1.15 11.84 23.67
C LYS A 177 1.32 11.74 22.15
N ALA A 178 1.13 12.84 21.44
CA ALA A 178 1.40 12.92 20.01
C ALA A 178 2.76 12.28 19.69
N PHE A 179 2.74 11.32 18.77
CA PHE A 179 3.92 10.57 18.34
C PHE A 179 3.77 10.28 16.85
N THR A 180 4.85 10.23 16.10
CA THR A 180 4.79 9.78 14.71
C THR A 180 4.96 8.26 14.66
N PRO A 181 4.00 7.49 14.14
CA PRO A 181 4.19 6.07 13.84
C PRO A 181 5.46 5.88 13.00
N THR A 182 6.21 4.82 13.29
CA THR A 182 7.50 4.59 12.65
C THR A 182 7.33 4.38 11.15
N ALA A 183 7.83 5.33 10.36
CA ALA A 183 7.76 5.26 8.90
C ALA A 183 8.75 4.24 8.31
N LEU A 184 9.88 4.00 8.96
CA LEU A 184 10.86 3.00 8.53
C LEU A 184 11.62 2.42 9.71
N GLY A 185 11.77 1.10 9.74
CA GLY A 185 12.46 0.37 10.78
C GLY A 185 11.54 -0.10 11.89
N VAL A 186 12.12 -0.33 13.08
CA VAL A 186 11.40 -0.76 14.28
C VAL A 186 11.32 0.40 15.25
N GLY A 187 10.12 0.73 15.71
CA GLY A 187 9.92 1.74 16.73
C GLY A 187 9.00 1.26 17.85
N HIS A 188 9.11 1.94 18.99
CA HIS A 188 8.40 1.60 20.20
C HIS A 188 7.56 2.79 20.62
N VAL A 189 6.26 2.56 20.79
CA VAL A 189 5.31 3.58 21.23
C VAL A 189 4.48 3.01 22.35
N ALA A 190 4.67 3.55 23.56
CA ALA A 190 4.09 3.00 24.78
C ALA A 190 4.43 1.49 24.91
N HIS A 191 3.40 0.64 24.93
CA HIS A 191 3.56 -0.82 25.01
C HIS A 191 3.51 -1.52 23.65
N PHE A 192 3.44 -0.75 22.56
CA PHE A 192 3.38 -1.29 21.21
C PHE A 192 4.75 -1.23 20.54
N THR A 193 5.11 -2.31 19.85
CA THR A 193 6.27 -2.32 18.95
C THR A 193 5.74 -2.28 17.52
N THR A 194 6.20 -1.31 16.75
CA THR A 194 5.82 -1.11 15.35
C THR A 194 6.99 -1.49 14.46
N LYS A 195 6.73 -2.30 13.45
CA LYS A 195 7.68 -2.72 12.42
C LYS A 195 7.21 -2.13 11.10
N SER A 196 8.06 -1.41 10.39
CA SER A 196 7.69 -0.73 9.15
C SER A 196 8.79 -0.88 8.10
N PHE A 197 8.49 -1.56 7.01
CA PHE A 197 9.50 -1.94 6.00
C PHE A 197 8.94 -1.85 4.57
N PRO A 198 9.81 -1.55 3.58
CA PRO A 198 9.43 -1.61 2.17
C PRO A 198 9.08 -3.05 1.79
N SER A 199 7.97 -3.20 1.08
CA SER A 199 7.50 -4.47 0.53
C SER A 199 7.87 -4.57 -0.95
N ILE A 200 7.57 -5.72 -1.58
CA ILE A 200 7.93 -6.02 -2.97
C ILE A 200 7.54 -4.93 -3.96
N GLY A 201 6.38 -4.29 -3.79
CA GLY A 201 5.92 -3.21 -4.65
C GLY A 201 6.87 -2.01 -4.62
N PHE A 202 7.44 -1.64 -3.47
CA PHE A 202 8.40 -0.54 -3.38
C PHE A 202 9.73 -0.87 -4.06
N TRP A 203 10.21 -2.11 -3.91
CA TRP A 203 11.42 -2.56 -4.60
C TRP A 203 11.25 -2.55 -6.13
N VAL A 204 10.08 -2.96 -6.63
CA VAL A 204 9.74 -2.84 -8.06
C VAL A 204 9.73 -1.37 -8.50
N LEU A 205 9.14 -0.48 -7.71
CA LEU A 205 9.15 0.96 -7.99
C LEU A 205 10.57 1.55 -8.00
N LEU A 206 11.46 1.09 -7.12
CA LEU A 206 12.87 1.49 -7.13
C LEU A 206 13.60 1.01 -8.40
N VAL A 207 13.37 -0.23 -8.83
CA VAL A 207 13.94 -0.74 -10.07
C VAL A 207 13.45 0.09 -11.27
N ILE A 208 12.14 0.39 -11.33
CA ILE A 208 11.58 1.26 -12.37
C ILE A 208 12.25 2.63 -12.34
N ALA A 209 12.42 3.24 -11.16
CA ALA A 209 13.06 4.54 -11.05
C ALA A 209 14.51 4.54 -11.53
N VAL A 210 15.29 3.50 -11.19
CA VAL A 210 16.67 3.36 -11.68
C VAL A 210 16.69 3.21 -13.21
N LEU A 211 15.83 2.36 -13.78
CA LEU A 211 15.71 2.21 -15.23
C LEU A 211 15.30 3.51 -15.92
N SER A 212 14.39 4.27 -15.31
CA SER A 212 13.96 5.59 -15.80
C SER A 212 15.11 6.60 -15.81
N ILE A 213 15.94 6.62 -14.77
CA ILE A 213 17.15 7.47 -14.72
C ILE A 213 18.12 7.08 -15.83
N LEU A 214 18.39 5.78 -16.00
CA LEU A 214 19.26 5.29 -17.07
C LEU A 214 18.72 5.65 -18.46
N ALA A 215 17.40 5.58 -18.66
CA ALA A 215 16.75 5.98 -19.91
C ALA A 215 16.93 7.49 -20.20
N ILE A 216 16.83 8.33 -19.17
CA ILE A 216 17.10 9.77 -19.29
C ILE A 216 18.54 10.02 -19.73
N LEU A 217 19.51 9.39 -19.06
CA LEU A 217 20.93 9.51 -19.41
C LEU A 217 21.22 9.04 -20.83
N ALA A 218 20.61 7.92 -21.25
CA ALA A 218 20.72 7.40 -22.61
C ALA A 218 20.17 8.40 -23.65
N ARG A 219 19.01 9.02 -23.38
CA ARG A 219 18.42 10.04 -24.26
C ARG A 219 19.31 11.28 -24.35
N HIS A 220 19.91 11.72 -23.25
CA HIS A 220 20.84 12.85 -23.26
C HIS A 220 22.05 12.58 -24.14
N LYS A 221 22.62 11.37 -24.02
CA LYS A 221 23.76 10.95 -24.85
C LYS A 221 23.40 10.92 -26.33
N GLU A 222 22.28 10.29 -26.70
CA GLU A 222 21.80 10.20 -28.08
C GLU A 222 21.63 11.58 -28.74
N LEU A 223 21.09 12.56 -28.01
CA LEU A 223 20.87 13.90 -28.54
C LEU A 223 22.16 14.75 -28.60
N SER A 224 23.21 14.35 -27.87
CA SER A 224 24.50 15.04 -27.84
C SER A 224 25.48 14.54 -28.92
N GLU A 225 25.31 13.30 -29.39
CA GLU A 225 26.11 12.76 -30.50
C GLU A 225 25.57 13.28 -31.84
N PRO A 226 26.41 13.87 -32.71
CA PRO A 226 25.96 14.25 -34.05
C PRO A 226 25.54 12.99 -34.81
N GLN A 227 24.33 13.00 -35.37
CA GLN A 227 23.84 11.92 -36.21
C GLN A 227 24.79 11.75 -37.40
N ALA A 228 25.46 10.61 -37.48
CA ALA A 228 26.36 10.23 -38.57
C ALA A 228 25.58 9.98 -39.87
#